data_AF-A0A1Y2CZV8-F1
#
_entry.id   AF-A0A1Y2CZV8-F1
#
_cell.length_a   1.000
_cell.length_b   1.000
_cell.length_c   1.000
_cell.angle_alpha   90.00
_cell.angle_beta   90.00
_cell.angle_gamma   90.00
#
_symmetry.space_group_name_H-M   'P 1'
#
loop_
_entity.id
_entity.type
_entity.pdbx_description
1 polymer ?
#
loop_
_entity_poly.entity_id
_entity_poly.type
_entity_poly.pdbx_seq_one_letter_code
_entity_poly.pdbx_strand_id
1 'polypeptide(L)'
;MATTDLRSRATKGPAQADAAVMHKEDPLDLAHPRKEYHWSNQDEPHAQRRKEMLKKYPQIRKLMRHEPITKYYVCALVAIQFAAAYWITVNNLLGTWQFWLLSYVVGGTCSSALVLGIHEVTHFLAFKDFLPNKILACIGNLPIVFPFCVEFKKYHMDHHRFQGVDGIDGDVPTRLETFLFNSFLGKLFFCITQICFYAIRPTFSVKPVTYRMPKTFREFIVSWHAMNIAIQAPVMALIVYNFGWTPILYFGASVFMGGSIHPMAGHFIAEHYVTAPGVETYSYYGSLNALAFNVGYHNEHHDFPNIPWTLLPELRKIAPEYYNNLPEVKSWFFTIIDFIRTPGYGPFSRIKRMPSVADGGKFLDKPQVSSPLGCAEAAEEDVTSPNFVGKELGTSF
;
A
#
# COMPACT_ATOMS: atom_id res chain seq x y z
N MET A 1 0.20 -4.28 72.00
CA MET A 1 -0.70 -3.19 71.55
C MET A 1 -0.52 -3.02 70.05
N ALA A 2 -1.59 -3.27 69.30
CA ALA A 2 -1.89 -2.99 67.90
C ALA A 2 -0.74 -2.83 66.88
N THR A 3 -0.50 -3.88 66.08
CA THR A 3 -0.02 -3.75 64.70
C THR A 3 -1.22 -3.80 63.77
N THR A 4 -1.51 -2.69 63.10
CA THR A 4 -2.66 -2.51 62.21
C THR A 4 -2.48 -3.27 60.90
N ASP A 5 -3.43 -4.15 60.65
CA ASP A 5 -3.68 -4.90 59.41
C ASP A 5 -4.34 -3.96 58.38
N LEU A 6 -3.68 -3.73 57.24
CA LEU A 6 -4.26 -3.01 56.10
C LEU A 6 -4.52 -3.99 54.96
N ARG A 7 -5.67 -4.66 55.06
CA ARG A 7 -6.31 -5.34 53.93
C ARG A 7 -6.95 -4.36 52.95
N SER A 8 -6.80 -4.72 51.68
CA SER A 8 -7.68 -4.43 50.53
C SER A 8 -7.88 -2.98 50.09
N ARG A 9 -7.11 -2.57 49.08
CA ARG A 9 -7.64 -1.86 47.91
C ARG A 9 -6.73 -2.09 46.71
N ALA A 10 -6.84 -3.29 46.12
CA ALA A 10 -6.32 -3.52 44.77
C ALA A 10 -7.21 -2.75 43.78
N THR A 11 -6.78 -1.55 43.43
CA THR A 11 -7.33 -0.82 42.29
C THR A 11 -7.05 -1.63 41.03
N LYS A 12 -8.10 -2.21 40.43
CA LYS A 12 -8.03 -2.75 39.07
C LYS A 12 -7.55 -1.63 38.15
N GLY A 13 -6.34 -1.78 37.61
CA GLY A 13 -5.78 -0.85 36.65
C GLY A 13 -6.58 -0.86 35.33
N PRO A 14 -6.46 0.18 34.49
CA PRO A 14 -7.27 0.35 33.27
C PRO A 14 -7.10 -0.79 32.24
N ALA A 15 -6.01 -1.55 32.33
CA ALA A 15 -5.61 -2.54 31.33
C ALA A 15 -6.49 -3.80 31.24
N GLN A 16 -7.32 -4.10 32.25
CA GLN A 16 -8.18 -5.30 32.26
C GLN A 16 -9.63 -5.04 31.81
N ALA A 17 -10.03 -3.78 31.64
CA ALA A 17 -11.39 -3.44 31.23
C ALA A 17 -11.57 -3.44 29.69
N ASP A 18 -10.51 -3.19 28.92
CA ASP A 18 -10.60 -3.03 27.47
C ASP A 18 -10.60 -4.36 26.68
N ALA A 19 -10.25 -5.48 27.30
CA ALA A 19 -10.28 -6.80 26.65
C ALA A 19 -11.70 -7.39 26.52
N ALA A 20 -12.69 -6.82 27.22
CA ALA A 20 -14.02 -7.41 27.38
C ALA A 20 -15.12 -6.79 26.51
N VAL A 21 -14.79 -5.83 25.63
CA VAL A 21 -15.76 -5.22 24.70
C VAL A 21 -15.33 -5.49 23.25
N MET A 22 -15.14 -6.77 22.90
CA MET A 22 -15.13 -7.17 21.49
C MET A 22 -16.58 -7.35 21.04
N HIS A 23 -17.18 -6.26 20.56
CA HIS A 23 -18.53 -6.26 20.03
C HIS A 23 -18.67 -7.33 18.94
N LYS A 24 -19.72 -8.15 19.08
CA LYS A 24 -20.32 -9.00 18.04
C LYS A 24 -20.94 -8.13 16.92
N GLU A 25 -20.23 -7.18 16.35
CA GLU A 25 -20.72 -6.51 15.14
C GLU A 25 -20.44 -7.42 13.94
N ASP A 26 -21.53 -7.80 13.27
CA ASP A 26 -21.48 -8.55 12.02
C ASP A 26 -20.68 -7.74 10.98
N PRO A 27 -19.61 -8.29 10.40
CA PRO A 27 -18.90 -7.68 9.27
C PRO A 27 -19.77 -7.39 8.03
N LEU A 28 -21.08 -7.70 8.07
CA LEU A 28 -22.03 -7.51 6.98
C LEU A 28 -23.17 -6.50 7.19
N ASP A 29 -23.30 -5.77 8.31
CA ASP A 29 -24.32 -4.70 8.37
C ASP A 29 -23.97 -3.56 7.39
N LEU A 30 -24.45 -3.71 6.15
CA LEU A 30 -24.37 -2.75 5.06
C LEU A 30 -25.58 -1.79 5.08
N ALA A 31 -26.61 -2.10 5.86
CA ALA A 31 -27.84 -1.32 5.92
C ALA A 31 -27.68 -0.06 6.79
N HIS A 32 -26.78 -0.09 7.78
CA HIS A 32 -26.56 1.03 8.69
C HIS A 32 -25.09 1.49 8.73
N PRO A 33 -24.82 2.79 8.94
CA PRO A 33 -23.47 3.28 9.11
C PRO A 33 -22.78 2.65 10.33
N ARG A 34 -21.57 2.13 10.11
CA ARG A 34 -20.74 1.55 11.17
C ARG A 34 -20.14 2.62 12.08
N LYS A 35 -19.85 2.27 13.33
CA LYS A 35 -19.25 3.20 14.31
C LYS A 35 -17.88 2.76 14.80
N GLU A 36 -17.46 1.53 14.47
CA GLU A 36 -16.20 0.93 14.87
C GLU A 36 -15.60 0.13 13.71
N TYR A 37 -14.29 -0.15 13.84
CA TYR A 37 -13.56 -1.04 12.92
C TYR A 37 -13.86 -2.51 13.20
N HIS A 38 -13.52 -3.37 12.25
CA HIS A 38 -13.52 -4.81 12.44
C HIS A 38 -12.25 -5.26 13.16
N TRP A 39 -12.35 -5.50 14.46
CA TRP A 39 -11.23 -6.01 15.23
C TRP A 39 -11.06 -7.53 15.05
N SER A 40 -9.91 -7.95 14.54
CA SER A 40 -9.55 -9.34 14.32
C SER A 40 -8.53 -9.83 15.34
N ASN A 41 -8.72 -11.06 15.81
CA ASN A 41 -7.78 -11.79 16.67
C ASN A 41 -6.91 -12.79 15.88
N GLN A 42 -7.02 -12.77 14.55
CA GLN A 42 -6.26 -13.63 13.65
C GLN A 42 -5.16 -12.82 13.00
N ASP A 43 -4.06 -13.48 12.68
CA ASP A 43 -2.97 -12.95 11.87
C ASP A 43 -3.47 -12.56 10.47
N GLU A 44 -2.66 -11.81 9.73
CA GLU A 44 -2.93 -11.57 8.31
C GLU A 44 -2.81 -12.88 7.52
N PRO A 45 -3.68 -13.14 6.51
CA PRO A 45 -3.79 -14.46 5.91
C PRO A 45 -2.66 -14.81 4.94
N HIS A 46 -1.92 -13.83 4.43
CA HIS A 46 -1.02 -13.99 3.29
C HIS A 46 0.27 -14.73 3.62
N ALA A 47 0.91 -14.48 4.77
CA ALA A 47 2.13 -15.22 5.16
C ALA A 47 1.86 -16.72 5.29
N GLN A 48 0.74 -17.09 5.90
CA GLN A 48 0.35 -18.49 6.06
C GLN A 48 0.01 -19.12 4.70
N ARG A 49 -0.82 -18.46 3.89
CA ARG A 49 -1.20 -18.94 2.55
C ARG A 49 0.01 -19.15 1.65
N ARG A 50 0.97 -18.20 1.66
CA ARG A 50 2.25 -18.30 0.96
C ARG A 50 3.04 -19.54 1.36
N LYS A 51 3.16 -19.81 2.67
CA LYS A 51 3.90 -20.97 3.20
C LYS A 51 3.26 -22.28 2.74
N GLU A 52 1.94 -22.37 2.79
CA GLU A 52 1.20 -23.54 2.33
C GLU A 52 1.36 -23.75 0.82
N MET A 53 1.16 -22.70 0.02
CA MET A 53 1.31 -22.74 -1.43
C MET A 53 2.73 -23.13 -1.86
N LEU A 54 3.78 -22.61 -1.21
CA LEU A 54 5.16 -23.00 -1.54
C LEU A 54 5.48 -24.45 -1.19
N LYS A 55 4.83 -25.01 -0.18
CA LYS A 55 4.96 -26.43 0.18
C LYS A 55 4.25 -27.31 -0.84
N LYS A 56 3.05 -26.93 -1.27
CA LYS A 56 2.21 -27.70 -2.20
C LYS A 56 2.65 -27.56 -3.66
N TYR A 57 3.09 -26.37 -4.05
CA TYR A 57 3.46 -25.98 -5.41
C TYR A 57 4.87 -25.34 -5.46
N PRO A 58 5.95 -26.13 -5.29
CA PRO A 58 7.31 -25.61 -5.31
C PRO A 58 7.68 -24.85 -6.59
N GLN A 59 7.00 -25.13 -7.72
CA GLN A 59 7.19 -24.45 -8.99
C GLN A 59 6.87 -22.95 -8.96
N ILE A 60 6.08 -22.46 -7.99
CA ILE A 60 5.80 -21.03 -7.80
C ILE A 60 7.10 -20.22 -7.65
N ARG A 61 8.16 -20.83 -7.09
CA ARG A 61 9.48 -20.18 -6.97
C ARG A 61 10.07 -19.75 -8.31
N LYS A 62 9.69 -20.38 -9.42
CA LYS A 62 10.14 -20.00 -10.78
C LYS A 62 9.51 -18.69 -11.25
N LEU A 63 8.38 -18.29 -10.68
CA LEU A 63 7.71 -17.02 -10.96
C LEU A 63 8.34 -15.84 -10.20
N MET A 64 9.09 -16.11 -9.13
CA MET A 64 9.77 -15.10 -8.30
C MET A 64 11.03 -14.59 -9.01
N ARG A 65 10.84 -13.71 -9.99
CA ARG A 65 11.91 -13.19 -10.84
C ARG A 65 11.64 -11.74 -11.24
N HIS A 66 12.66 -11.09 -11.80
CA HIS A 66 12.52 -9.73 -12.32
C HIS A 66 11.68 -9.68 -13.60
N GLU A 67 11.09 -8.52 -13.84
CA GLU A 67 10.26 -8.19 -15.00
C GLU A 67 10.86 -7.00 -15.77
N PRO A 68 11.70 -7.27 -16.77
CA PRO A 68 12.38 -6.22 -17.53
C PRO A 68 11.44 -5.31 -18.31
N ILE A 69 10.19 -5.73 -18.60
CA ILE A 69 9.28 -4.90 -19.38
C ILE A 69 8.78 -3.68 -18.60
N THR A 70 8.73 -3.76 -17.27
CA THR A 70 8.22 -2.72 -16.37
C THR A 70 8.89 -1.36 -16.61
N LYS A 71 10.22 -1.34 -16.85
CA LYS A 71 10.95 -0.10 -17.11
C LYS A 71 10.50 0.62 -18.38
N TYR A 72 10.13 -0.12 -19.43
CA TYR A 72 9.66 0.48 -20.68
C TYR A 72 8.26 1.07 -20.51
N TYR A 73 7.38 0.39 -19.76
CA TYR A 73 6.05 0.92 -19.45
C TYR A 73 6.13 2.21 -18.62
N VAL A 74 6.95 2.22 -17.56
CA VAL A 74 7.15 3.43 -16.73
C VAL A 74 7.69 4.58 -17.59
N CYS A 75 8.73 4.36 -18.40
CA CYS A 75 9.27 5.40 -19.27
C CYS A 75 8.26 5.89 -20.32
N ALA A 76 7.46 4.98 -20.89
CA ALA A 76 6.41 5.35 -21.85
C ALA A 76 5.32 6.21 -21.22
N LEU A 77 4.86 5.86 -20.01
CA LEU A 77 3.86 6.64 -19.26
C LEU A 77 4.39 8.04 -18.90
N VAL A 78 5.65 8.15 -18.47
CA VAL A 78 6.30 9.45 -18.24
C VAL A 78 6.35 10.26 -19.54
N ALA A 79 6.76 9.65 -20.66
CA ALA A 79 6.82 10.32 -21.95
C ALA A 79 5.44 10.82 -22.41
N ILE A 80 4.38 10.01 -22.24
CA ILE A 80 3.00 10.41 -22.53
C ILE A 80 2.58 11.62 -21.69
N GLN A 81 2.87 11.60 -20.38
CA GLN A 81 2.55 12.73 -19.50
C GLN A 81 3.28 14.01 -19.91
N PHE A 82 4.57 13.93 -20.22
CA PHE A 82 5.36 15.08 -20.66
C PHE A 82 4.89 15.61 -22.03
N ALA A 83 4.55 14.72 -22.96
CA ALA A 83 4.01 15.10 -24.26
C ALA A 83 2.65 15.81 -24.12
N ALA A 84 1.75 15.30 -23.27
CA ALA A 84 0.47 15.93 -22.97
C ALA A 84 0.67 17.31 -22.31
N ALA A 85 1.58 17.41 -21.34
CA ALA A 85 1.91 18.66 -20.67
C ALA A 85 2.46 19.71 -21.64
N TYR A 86 3.37 19.30 -22.54
CA TYR A 86 3.89 20.15 -23.61
C TYR A 86 2.77 20.61 -24.55
N TRP A 87 1.92 19.68 -25.01
CA TRP A 87 0.81 19.99 -25.91
C TRP A 87 -0.17 21.00 -25.30
N ILE A 88 -0.54 20.81 -24.03
CA ILE A 88 -1.39 21.75 -23.27
C ILE A 88 -0.75 23.13 -23.19
N THR A 89 0.57 23.17 -22.98
CA THR A 89 1.32 24.42 -22.84
C THR A 89 1.39 25.18 -24.16
N VAL A 90 1.81 24.54 -25.26
CA VAL A 90 1.98 25.22 -26.55
C VAL A 90 0.65 25.67 -27.17
N ASN A 91 -0.45 25.02 -26.81
CA ASN A 91 -1.80 25.41 -27.23
C ASN A 91 -2.51 26.33 -26.22
N ASN A 92 -1.84 26.75 -25.14
CA ASN A 92 -2.37 27.63 -24.09
C ASN A 92 -3.73 27.18 -23.52
N LEU A 93 -3.84 25.91 -23.14
CA LEU A 93 -5.12 25.31 -22.76
C LEU A 93 -5.43 25.37 -21.26
N LEU A 94 -4.55 25.96 -20.44
CA LEU A 94 -4.72 26.00 -18.99
C LEU A 94 -6.11 26.53 -18.60
N GLY A 95 -6.83 25.77 -17.76
CA GLY A 95 -8.16 26.14 -17.25
C GLY A 95 -9.32 25.94 -18.22
N THR A 96 -9.06 25.57 -19.48
CA THR A 96 -10.11 25.23 -20.46
C THR A 96 -10.74 23.86 -20.16
N TRP A 97 -11.87 23.54 -20.80
CA TRP A 97 -12.47 22.20 -20.68
C TRP A 97 -11.55 21.11 -21.25
N GLN A 98 -10.74 21.43 -22.27
CA GLN A 98 -9.75 20.52 -22.85
C GLN A 98 -8.66 20.16 -21.83
N PHE A 99 -8.20 21.13 -21.03
CA PHE A 99 -7.24 20.86 -19.96
C PHE A 99 -7.80 19.86 -18.95
N TRP A 100 -9.01 20.09 -18.45
CA TRP A 100 -9.61 19.18 -17.47
C TRP A 100 -9.91 17.80 -18.05
N LEU A 101 -10.37 17.73 -19.30
CA LEU A 101 -10.59 16.45 -19.99
C LEU A 101 -9.29 15.67 -20.16
N LEU A 102 -8.21 16.33 -20.60
CA LEU A 102 -6.90 15.68 -20.74
C LEU A 102 -6.30 15.28 -19.40
N SER A 103 -6.37 16.15 -18.39
CA SER A 103 -5.93 15.84 -17.02
C SER A 103 -6.70 14.67 -16.42
N TYR A 104 -7.97 14.48 -16.74
CA TYR A 104 -8.75 13.35 -16.23
C TYR A 104 -8.46 12.06 -17.02
N VAL A 105 -8.61 12.09 -18.35
CA VAL A 105 -8.56 10.88 -19.19
C VAL A 105 -7.13 10.40 -19.41
N VAL A 106 -6.25 11.26 -19.90
CA VAL A 106 -4.85 10.89 -20.18
C VAL A 106 -4.04 10.99 -18.92
N GLY A 107 -4.11 12.15 -18.27
CA GLY A 107 -3.38 12.48 -17.06
C GLY A 107 -3.71 11.55 -15.91
N GLY A 108 -5.00 11.41 -15.58
CA GLY A 108 -5.48 10.58 -14.48
C GLY A 108 -5.09 9.12 -14.67
N THR A 109 -5.38 8.55 -15.84
CA THR A 109 -4.99 7.19 -16.19
C THR A 109 -3.48 6.97 -16.09
N CYS A 110 -2.66 7.86 -16.67
CA CYS A 110 -1.22 7.72 -16.62
C CYS A 110 -0.67 7.91 -15.21
N SER A 111 -1.20 8.84 -14.42
CA SER A 111 -0.80 9.04 -13.02
C SER A 111 -1.16 7.84 -12.14
N SER A 112 -2.38 7.28 -12.28
CA SER A 112 -2.76 6.04 -11.59
C SER A 112 -1.84 4.88 -11.99
N ALA A 113 -1.58 4.71 -13.29
CA ALA A 113 -0.68 3.68 -13.79
C ALA A 113 0.75 3.88 -13.28
N LEU A 114 1.26 5.11 -13.21
CA LEU A 114 2.61 5.41 -12.70
C LEU A 114 2.74 5.15 -11.21
N VAL A 115 1.72 5.47 -10.40
CA VAL A 115 1.67 5.10 -8.98
C VAL A 115 1.81 3.58 -8.82
N LEU A 116 1.09 2.81 -9.63
CA LEU A 116 1.16 1.34 -9.63
C LEU A 116 2.46 0.78 -10.23
N GLY A 117 3.03 1.45 -11.22
CA GLY A 117 4.35 1.11 -11.76
C GLY A 117 5.46 1.37 -10.74
N ILE A 118 5.39 2.49 -10.00
CA ILE A 118 6.29 2.77 -8.88
C ILE A 118 6.12 1.69 -7.81
N HIS A 119 4.87 1.30 -7.49
CA HIS A 119 4.59 0.19 -6.58
C HIS A 119 5.36 -1.10 -6.97
N GLU A 120 5.27 -1.55 -8.22
CA GLU A 120 6.04 -2.70 -8.72
C GLU A 120 7.57 -2.50 -8.58
N VAL A 121 8.06 -1.30 -8.91
CA VAL A 121 9.49 -0.98 -8.83
C VAL A 121 9.98 -0.93 -7.38
N THR A 122 9.12 -0.58 -6.42
CA THR A 122 9.47 -0.60 -4.99
C THR A 122 9.66 -2.01 -4.45
N HIS A 123 9.09 -3.04 -5.09
CA HIS A 123 9.42 -4.44 -4.81
C HIS A 123 10.74 -4.90 -5.46
N PHE A 124 11.47 -3.99 -6.12
CA PHE A 124 12.73 -4.23 -6.82
C PHE A 124 12.61 -5.27 -7.96
N LEU A 125 11.46 -5.31 -8.62
CA LEU A 125 11.17 -6.28 -9.66
C LEU A 125 11.63 -5.85 -11.05
N ALA A 126 11.91 -4.56 -11.31
CA ALA A 126 12.26 -4.11 -12.67
C ALA A 126 13.72 -4.40 -13.07
N PHE A 127 14.65 -4.42 -12.12
CA PHE A 127 16.07 -4.71 -12.35
C PHE A 127 16.64 -5.64 -11.28
N LYS A 128 17.76 -6.31 -11.60
CA LYS A 128 18.52 -7.14 -10.66
C LYS A 128 19.13 -6.33 -9.53
N ASP A 129 19.72 -5.18 -9.87
CA ASP A 129 20.37 -4.30 -8.90
C ASP A 129 19.40 -3.30 -8.26
N PHE A 130 19.68 -2.91 -7.02
CA PHE A 130 18.83 -1.97 -6.28
C PHE A 130 18.86 -0.55 -6.87
N LEU A 131 20.02 -0.05 -7.29
CA LEU A 131 20.17 1.35 -7.72
C LEU A 131 19.33 1.69 -8.96
N PRO A 132 19.34 0.91 -10.06
CA PRO A 132 18.49 1.18 -11.22
C PRO A 132 17.00 1.19 -10.91
N ASN A 133 16.51 0.33 -10.00
CA ASN A 133 15.12 0.36 -9.55
C ASN A 133 14.79 1.69 -8.87
N LYS A 134 15.64 2.15 -7.93
CA LYS A 134 15.42 3.42 -7.24
C LYS A 134 15.43 4.62 -8.21
N ILE A 135 16.33 4.61 -9.20
CA ILE A 135 16.38 5.64 -10.25
C ILE A 135 15.10 5.61 -11.09
N LEU A 136 14.66 4.43 -11.54
CA LEU A 136 13.43 4.28 -12.32
C LEU A 136 12.20 4.77 -11.56
N ALA A 137 12.13 4.50 -10.26
CA ALA A 137 11.06 5.03 -9.41
C ALA A 137 11.09 6.56 -9.31
N CYS A 138 12.27 7.19 -9.20
CA CYS A 138 12.39 8.66 -9.27
C CYS A 138 11.97 9.20 -10.65
N ILE A 139 12.29 8.51 -11.74
CA ILE A 139 11.84 8.88 -13.10
C ILE A 139 10.31 8.79 -13.20
N GLY A 140 9.71 7.68 -12.74
CA GLY A 140 8.26 7.51 -12.69
C GLY A 140 7.56 8.55 -11.80
N ASN A 141 8.26 9.06 -10.79
CA ASN A 141 7.78 10.09 -9.86
C ASN A 141 7.76 11.50 -10.48
N LEU A 142 8.48 11.75 -11.58
CA LEU A 142 8.57 13.08 -12.20
C LEU A 142 7.19 13.73 -12.44
N PRO A 143 6.24 13.10 -13.16
CA PRO A 143 4.90 13.67 -13.37
C PRO A 143 3.97 13.52 -12.15
N ILE A 144 4.42 12.91 -11.05
CA ILE A 144 3.66 12.87 -9.79
C ILE A 144 3.87 14.15 -8.97
N VAL A 145 4.97 14.87 -9.20
CA VAL A 145 5.38 16.16 -8.59
C VAL A 145 5.56 16.19 -7.06
N PHE A 146 4.95 15.24 -6.35
CA PHE A 146 5.12 14.99 -4.92
C PHE A 146 6.19 13.91 -4.68
N PRO A 147 6.85 13.85 -3.52
CA PRO A 147 7.89 12.86 -3.21
C PRO A 147 7.30 11.46 -2.90
N PHE A 148 6.42 10.96 -3.77
CA PHE A 148 5.63 9.76 -3.56
C PHE A 148 6.50 8.50 -3.50
N CYS A 149 7.42 8.28 -4.45
CA CYS A 149 8.12 7.00 -4.59
C CYS A 149 8.93 6.56 -3.36
N VAL A 150 9.42 7.52 -2.56
CA VAL A 150 10.23 7.23 -1.37
C VAL A 150 9.35 6.95 -0.15
N GLU A 151 8.35 7.80 0.11
CA GLU A 151 7.41 7.59 1.23
C GLU A 151 6.55 6.34 0.99
N PHE A 152 6.11 6.12 -0.26
CA PHE A 152 5.33 4.94 -0.63
C PHE A 152 6.07 3.65 -0.30
N LYS A 153 7.35 3.51 -0.70
CA LYS A 153 8.15 2.31 -0.39
C LYS A 153 8.09 1.94 1.09
N LYS A 154 8.18 2.93 1.97
CA LYS A 154 8.22 2.75 3.42
C LYS A 154 6.90 2.21 3.94
N TYR A 155 5.80 2.94 3.73
CA TYR A 155 4.51 2.55 4.30
C TYR A 155 3.91 1.34 3.60
N HIS A 156 4.20 1.16 2.31
CA HIS A 156 3.75 -0.01 1.55
C HIS A 156 4.38 -1.32 2.03
N MET A 157 5.68 -1.28 2.38
CA MET A 157 6.34 -2.46 2.97
C MET A 157 5.80 -2.79 4.36
N ASP A 158 5.49 -1.78 5.17
CA ASP A 158 4.84 -1.97 6.46
C ASP A 158 3.44 -2.57 6.29
N HIS A 159 2.67 -2.06 5.33
CA HIS A 159 1.33 -2.56 5.01
C HIS A 159 1.35 -4.06 4.63
N HIS A 160 2.22 -4.49 3.72
CA HIS A 160 2.34 -5.90 3.36
C HIS A 160 2.72 -6.81 4.53
N ARG A 161 3.51 -6.31 5.48
CA ARG A 161 4.03 -7.11 6.60
C ARG A 161 3.12 -7.08 7.82
N PHE A 162 2.42 -5.97 8.03
CA PHE A 162 1.66 -5.66 9.24
C PHE A 162 0.24 -5.20 8.90
N GLN A 163 -0.37 -5.81 7.89
CA GLN A 163 -1.70 -5.46 7.38
C GLN A 163 -2.75 -5.40 8.50
N GLY A 164 -3.40 -4.24 8.63
CA GLY A 164 -4.41 -3.96 9.65
C GLY A 164 -3.86 -3.78 11.07
N VAL A 165 -2.55 -3.82 11.32
CA VAL A 165 -2.01 -3.62 12.67
C VAL A 165 -2.11 -2.14 13.06
N ASP A 166 -2.76 -1.87 14.19
CA ASP A 166 -3.03 -0.51 14.65
C ASP A 166 -1.73 0.28 14.91
N GLY A 167 -1.68 1.52 14.42
CA GLY A 167 -0.52 2.41 14.55
C GLY A 167 0.68 2.08 13.65
N ILE A 168 0.62 1.02 12.85
CA ILE A 168 1.67 0.62 11.89
C ILE A 168 1.16 0.71 10.45
N ASP A 169 0.01 0.10 10.15
CA ASP A 169 -0.54 0.10 8.79
C ASP A 169 -1.14 1.47 8.43
N GLY A 170 -0.41 2.23 7.60
CA GLY A 170 -0.81 3.57 7.15
C GLY A 170 -1.97 3.59 6.16
N ASP A 171 -2.36 2.44 5.60
CA ASP A 171 -3.46 2.34 4.64
C ASP A 171 -4.85 2.49 5.32
N VAL A 172 -4.96 2.16 6.61
CA VAL A 172 -6.23 2.22 7.36
C VAL A 172 -6.56 3.68 7.74
N PRO A 173 -7.77 4.20 7.44
CA PRO A 173 -8.20 5.53 7.88
C PRO A 173 -8.19 5.68 9.40
N THR A 174 -7.80 6.85 9.89
CA THR A 174 -7.82 7.19 11.32
C THR A 174 -9.25 7.30 11.85
N ARG A 175 -9.43 7.18 13.16
CA ARG A 175 -10.76 7.27 13.80
C ARG A 175 -11.44 8.61 13.55
N LEU A 176 -10.66 9.68 13.40
CA LEU A 176 -11.16 11.00 13.05
C LEU A 176 -11.68 11.03 11.61
N GLU A 177 -10.91 10.52 10.64
CA GLU A 177 -11.36 10.41 9.24
C GLU A 177 -12.60 9.55 9.14
N THR A 178 -12.62 8.39 9.81
CA THR A 178 -13.79 7.52 9.77
C THR A 178 -15.01 8.19 10.36
N PHE A 179 -14.89 8.89 11.48
CA PHE A 179 -16.01 9.63 12.07
C PHE A 179 -16.53 10.75 11.15
N LEU A 180 -15.63 11.56 10.58
CA LEU A 180 -15.99 12.70 9.73
C LEU A 180 -16.63 12.28 8.41
N PHE A 181 -16.16 11.17 7.83
CA PHE A 181 -16.53 10.77 6.48
C PHE A 181 -17.55 9.62 6.43
N ASN A 182 -18.17 9.24 7.55
CA ASN A 182 -19.17 8.17 7.61
C ASN A 182 -20.60 8.64 7.31
N SER A 183 -20.78 9.33 6.18
CA SER A 183 -22.08 9.74 5.63
C SER A 183 -22.01 9.77 4.11
N PHE A 184 -23.14 9.89 3.40
CA PHE A 184 -23.11 10.00 1.93
C PHE A 184 -22.19 11.12 1.44
N LEU A 185 -22.36 12.34 1.97
CA LEU A 185 -21.54 13.50 1.59
C LEU A 185 -20.10 13.36 2.09
N GLY A 186 -19.90 12.79 3.27
CA GLY A 186 -18.57 12.52 3.82
C GLY A 186 -17.78 11.54 2.96
N LYS A 187 -18.41 10.44 2.52
CA LYS A 187 -17.80 9.44 1.64
C LYS A 187 -17.55 9.99 0.24
N LEU A 188 -18.46 10.81 -0.28
CA LEU A 188 -18.24 11.50 -1.54
C LEU A 188 -17.01 12.42 -1.47
N PHE A 189 -16.90 13.24 -0.40
CA PHE A 189 -15.72 14.07 -0.18
C PHE A 189 -14.47 13.21 -0.04
N PHE A 190 -14.55 12.12 0.73
CA PHE A 190 -13.45 11.17 0.90
C PHE A 190 -12.95 10.62 -0.43
N CYS A 191 -13.84 10.16 -1.32
CA CYS A 191 -13.47 9.66 -2.64
C CYS A 191 -12.94 10.76 -3.57
N ILE A 192 -13.42 12.01 -3.47
CA ILE A 192 -12.88 13.14 -4.24
C ILE A 192 -11.45 13.48 -3.79
N THR A 193 -11.16 13.43 -2.50
CA THR A 193 -9.85 13.83 -1.95
C THR A 193 -9.01 12.65 -1.48
N GLN A 194 -9.32 11.44 -1.93
CA GLN A 194 -8.72 10.20 -1.43
C GLN A 194 -7.20 10.22 -1.52
N ILE A 195 -6.65 10.69 -2.63
CA ILE A 195 -5.21 10.83 -2.85
C ILE A 195 -4.52 11.71 -1.79
N CYS A 196 -5.20 12.73 -1.26
CA CYS A 196 -4.67 13.57 -0.20
C CYS A 196 -4.56 12.79 1.12
N PHE A 197 -5.54 11.95 1.43
CA PHE A 197 -5.46 11.10 2.63
C PHE A 197 -4.33 10.08 2.52
N TYR A 198 -4.19 9.43 1.37
CA TYR A 198 -3.08 8.48 1.11
C TYR A 198 -1.71 9.16 1.19
N ALA A 199 -1.58 10.39 0.71
CA ALA A 199 -0.32 11.12 0.75
C ALA A 199 0.03 11.63 2.16
N ILE A 200 -0.97 12.11 2.92
CA ILE A 200 -0.71 12.86 4.16
C ILE A 200 -0.85 11.96 5.40
N ARG A 201 -1.89 11.10 5.48
CA ARG A 201 -2.18 10.30 6.69
C ARG A 201 -0.97 9.53 7.22
N PRO A 202 -0.19 8.80 6.39
CA PRO A 202 0.91 8.00 6.90
C PRO A 202 2.01 8.84 7.55
N THR A 203 2.15 10.11 7.16
CA THR A 203 3.23 11.00 7.65
C THR A 203 3.09 11.37 9.12
N PHE A 204 1.89 11.29 9.69
CA PHE A 204 1.62 11.68 11.09
C PHE A 204 0.86 10.63 11.90
N SER A 205 0.23 9.64 11.26
CA SER A 205 -0.66 8.69 11.94
C SER A 205 0.00 7.36 12.30
N VAL A 206 1.14 7.03 11.69
CA VAL A 206 1.80 5.72 11.89
C VAL A 206 3.29 5.85 12.13
N LYS A 207 3.84 4.88 12.85
CA LYS A 207 5.28 4.76 13.04
C LYS A 207 5.82 3.68 12.10
N PRO A 208 6.67 4.06 11.13
CA PRO A 208 7.26 3.07 10.24
C PRO A 208 8.16 2.11 11.00
N VAL A 209 8.10 0.83 10.64
CA VAL A 209 8.87 -0.23 11.33
C VAL A 209 9.86 -0.91 10.40
N THR A 210 9.50 -1.10 9.12
CA THR A 210 10.37 -1.75 8.12
C THR A 210 11.43 -0.84 7.52
N TYR A 211 11.29 0.48 7.67
CA TYR A 211 12.22 1.45 7.09
C TYR A 211 12.77 2.41 8.12
N ARG A 212 14.11 2.43 8.26
CA ARG A 212 14.82 3.37 9.11
C ARG A 212 15.05 4.69 8.37
N MET A 213 14.46 5.77 8.89
CA MET A 213 14.69 7.12 8.38
C MET A 213 16.16 7.55 8.60
N PRO A 214 16.77 8.29 7.66
CA PRO A 214 18.08 8.90 7.89
C PRO A 214 17.99 9.89 9.05
N LYS A 215 18.84 9.71 10.07
CA LYS A 215 18.91 10.56 11.27
C LYS A 215 20.06 11.57 11.21
N THR A 216 21.03 11.32 10.34
CA THR A 216 22.21 12.18 10.13
C THR A 216 22.23 12.74 8.72
N PHE A 217 22.91 13.87 8.54
CA PHE A 217 23.12 14.46 7.21
C PHE A 217 23.83 13.49 6.25
N ARG A 218 24.78 12.69 6.76
CA ARG A 218 25.49 11.67 5.98
C ARG A 218 24.53 10.58 5.50
N GLU A 219 23.68 10.06 6.38
CA GLU A 219 22.65 9.08 5.99
C GLU A 219 21.66 9.69 4.99
N PHE A 220 21.32 10.97 5.12
CA PHE A 220 20.42 11.67 4.21
C PHE A 220 21.01 11.78 2.79
N ILE A 221 22.26 12.21 2.63
CA ILE A 221 22.87 12.42 1.29
C ILE A 221 22.91 11.13 0.45
N VAL A 222 23.07 9.98 1.09
CA VAL A 222 23.04 8.67 0.41
C VAL A 222 21.65 8.03 0.39
N SER A 223 20.65 8.70 0.96
CA SER A 223 19.28 8.19 1.03
C SER A 223 18.57 8.30 -0.32
N TRP A 224 17.50 7.51 -0.46
CA TRP A 224 16.61 7.63 -1.60
C TRP A 224 15.88 8.99 -1.63
N HIS A 225 15.65 9.63 -0.47
CA HIS A 225 15.06 10.97 -0.41
C HIS A 225 15.93 12.01 -1.11
N ALA A 226 17.23 12.04 -0.81
CA ALA A 226 18.16 12.97 -1.45
C ALA A 226 18.25 12.72 -2.96
N MET A 227 18.26 11.45 -3.39
CA MET A 227 18.24 11.11 -4.81
C MET A 227 16.95 11.57 -5.51
N ASN A 228 15.78 11.40 -4.88
CA ASN A 228 14.53 11.88 -5.45
C ASN A 228 14.54 13.41 -5.59
N ILE A 229 15.01 14.14 -4.57
CA ILE A 229 15.14 15.61 -4.65
C ILE A 229 16.12 16.02 -5.76
N ALA A 230 17.27 15.36 -5.83
CA ALA A 230 18.32 15.66 -6.81
C ALA A 230 17.88 15.41 -8.27
N ILE A 231 16.91 14.52 -8.50
CA ILE A 231 16.35 14.25 -9.83
C ILE A 231 15.12 15.14 -10.09
N GLN A 232 14.18 15.18 -9.15
CA GLN A 232 12.91 15.88 -9.29
C GLN A 232 13.12 17.39 -9.38
N ALA A 233 13.85 18.01 -8.45
CA ALA A 233 13.92 19.47 -8.35
C ALA A 233 14.55 20.13 -9.60
N PRO A 234 15.68 19.64 -10.16
CA PRO A 234 16.23 20.21 -11.39
C PRO A 234 15.30 20.06 -12.59
N VAL A 235 14.63 18.91 -12.73
CA VAL A 235 13.68 18.68 -13.84
C VAL A 235 12.48 19.62 -13.72
N MET A 236 11.89 19.76 -12.53
CA MET A 236 10.78 20.70 -12.30
C MET A 236 11.22 22.15 -12.56
N ALA A 237 12.41 22.54 -12.11
CA ALA A 237 12.95 23.88 -12.35
C ALA A 237 13.18 24.16 -13.84
N LEU A 238 13.72 23.19 -14.59
CA LEU A 238 13.92 23.29 -16.03
C LEU A 238 12.58 23.42 -16.76
N ILE A 239 11.56 22.65 -16.35
CA ILE A 239 10.22 22.74 -16.92
C ILE A 239 9.64 24.14 -16.69
N VAL A 240 9.68 24.65 -15.45
CA VAL A 240 9.14 25.98 -15.12
C VAL A 240 9.89 27.08 -15.86
N TYR A 241 11.21 26.99 -15.96
CA TYR A 241 12.01 27.98 -16.68
C TYR A 241 11.66 28.06 -18.18
N ASN A 242 11.45 26.93 -18.85
CA ASN A 242 11.21 26.88 -20.29
C ASN A 242 9.73 27.00 -20.69
N PHE A 243 8.81 26.53 -19.84
CA PHE A 243 7.39 26.33 -20.18
C PHE A 243 6.42 27.00 -19.20
N GLY A 244 6.94 27.67 -18.16
CA GLY A 244 6.13 28.22 -17.08
C GLY A 244 5.50 27.14 -16.20
N TRP A 245 4.49 27.55 -15.42
CA TRP A 245 3.84 26.66 -14.44
C TRP A 245 2.82 25.68 -15.04
N THR A 246 2.39 25.88 -16.29
CA THR A 246 1.33 25.09 -16.93
C THR A 246 1.57 23.57 -16.89
N PRO A 247 2.77 23.03 -17.22
CA PRO A 247 3.02 21.60 -17.09
C PRO A 247 2.90 21.07 -15.65
N ILE A 248 3.37 21.84 -14.67
CA ILE A 248 3.33 21.44 -13.25
C ILE A 248 1.88 21.40 -12.76
N LEU A 249 1.06 22.39 -13.16
CA LEU A 249 -0.37 22.41 -12.86
C LEU A 249 -1.11 21.24 -13.54
N TYR A 250 -0.74 20.90 -14.77
CA TYR A 250 -1.27 19.71 -15.45
C TYR A 250 -0.92 18.41 -14.70
N PHE A 251 0.34 18.23 -14.29
CA PHE A 251 0.77 17.06 -13.52
C PHE A 251 0.03 16.97 -12.19
N GLY A 252 -0.05 18.07 -11.43
CA GLY A 252 -0.80 18.13 -10.18
C GLY A 252 -2.29 17.80 -10.36
N ALA A 253 -2.93 18.38 -11.38
CA ALA A 253 -4.32 18.07 -11.73
C ALA A 253 -4.51 16.61 -12.13
N SER A 254 -3.56 16.03 -12.86
CA SER A 254 -3.58 14.63 -13.29
C SER A 254 -3.50 13.65 -12.11
N VAL A 255 -2.58 13.91 -11.17
CA VAL A 255 -2.46 13.12 -9.94
C VAL A 255 -3.72 13.21 -9.10
N PHE A 256 -4.24 14.43 -8.91
CA PHE A 256 -5.47 14.64 -8.17
C PHE A 256 -6.61 13.85 -8.80
N MET A 257 -6.92 14.11 -10.08
CA MET A 257 -8.00 13.45 -10.80
C MET A 257 -7.87 11.92 -10.82
N GLY A 258 -6.66 11.40 -11.09
CA GLY A 258 -6.39 9.96 -11.14
C GLY A 258 -6.52 9.24 -9.80
N GLY A 259 -6.39 9.96 -8.67
CA GLY A 259 -6.61 9.43 -7.33
C GLY A 259 -7.93 9.85 -6.68
N SER A 260 -8.80 10.56 -7.42
CA SER A 260 -10.16 10.96 -7.02
C SER A 260 -11.21 9.95 -7.53
N ILE A 261 -12.36 10.40 -8.04
CA ILE A 261 -13.40 9.56 -8.68
C ILE A 261 -12.98 9.20 -10.13
N HIS A 262 -11.82 8.56 -10.27
CA HIS A 262 -11.37 7.96 -11.51
C HIS A 262 -11.62 6.44 -11.47
N PRO A 263 -12.04 5.77 -12.57
CA PRO A 263 -12.34 4.33 -12.53
C PRO A 263 -11.21 3.47 -11.96
N MET A 264 -9.96 3.84 -12.20
CA MET A 264 -8.81 3.13 -11.62
C MET A 264 -8.69 3.34 -10.10
N ALA A 265 -8.99 4.53 -9.58
CA ALA A 265 -8.89 4.84 -8.15
C ALA A 265 -9.81 4.00 -7.26
N GLY A 266 -10.75 3.26 -7.84
CA GLY A 266 -11.55 2.29 -7.09
C GLY A 266 -10.70 1.15 -6.51
N HIS A 267 -9.48 0.91 -7.01
CA HIS A 267 -8.57 -0.09 -6.45
C HIS A 267 -8.24 0.18 -4.97
N PHE A 268 -7.98 1.44 -4.60
CA PHE A 268 -7.74 1.88 -3.21
C PHE A 268 -8.86 1.48 -2.22
N ILE A 269 -10.09 1.35 -2.73
CA ILE A 269 -11.24 0.92 -1.93
C ILE A 269 -11.42 -0.60 -2.05
N ALA A 270 -11.39 -1.11 -3.28
CA ALA A 270 -11.66 -2.50 -3.61
C ALA A 270 -10.74 -3.47 -2.85
N GLU A 271 -9.48 -3.11 -2.68
CA GLU A 271 -8.43 -4.00 -2.20
C GLU A 271 -8.61 -4.43 -0.74
N HIS A 272 -8.89 -3.48 0.16
CA HIS A 272 -8.88 -3.73 1.62
C HIS A 272 -10.11 -3.25 2.38
N TYR A 273 -11.12 -2.70 1.71
CA TYR A 273 -12.39 -2.39 2.36
C TYR A 273 -13.32 -3.60 2.38
N VAL A 274 -13.63 -4.04 3.60
CA VAL A 274 -14.29 -5.31 3.88
C VAL A 274 -15.79 -5.22 3.60
N THR A 275 -16.26 -6.14 2.77
CA THR A 275 -17.69 -6.32 2.44
C THR A 275 -18.17 -7.75 2.66
N ALA A 276 -17.27 -8.67 3.05
CA ALA A 276 -17.57 -10.06 3.34
C ALA A 276 -16.86 -10.53 4.63
N PRO A 277 -17.48 -11.42 5.44
CA PRO A 277 -16.85 -11.95 6.64
C PRO A 277 -15.60 -12.75 6.32
N GLY A 278 -14.56 -12.58 7.15
CA GLY A 278 -13.34 -13.38 7.05
C GLY A 278 -12.46 -13.06 5.83
N VAL A 279 -12.76 -11.99 5.09
CA VAL A 279 -11.99 -11.57 3.91
C VAL A 279 -11.53 -10.13 4.09
N GLU A 280 -10.21 -9.94 4.03
CA GLU A 280 -9.56 -8.64 4.25
C GLU A 280 -8.76 -8.10 3.07
N THR A 281 -8.69 -8.90 2.01
CA THR A 281 -8.03 -8.56 0.75
C THR A 281 -8.86 -9.10 -0.41
N TYR A 282 -9.15 -8.28 -1.42
CA TYR A 282 -9.98 -8.65 -2.56
C TYR A 282 -9.22 -8.48 -3.87
N SER A 283 -9.44 -9.39 -4.81
CA SER A 283 -8.90 -9.29 -6.17
C SER A 283 -9.98 -8.79 -7.15
N TYR A 284 -9.54 -8.13 -8.21
CA TYR A 284 -10.28 -7.70 -9.39
C TYR A 284 -9.58 -8.26 -10.63
N TYR A 285 -10.30 -8.99 -11.48
CA TYR A 285 -9.74 -9.60 -12.69
C TYR A 285 -10.24 -8.95 -13.99
N GLY A 286 -10.82 -7.75 -13.91
CA GLY A 286 -11.38 -7.05 -15.07
C GLY A 286 -10.34 -6.32 -15.93
N SER A 287 -10.84 -5.65 -16.99
CA SER A 287 -10.03 -5.09 -18.08
C SER A 287 -9.08 -3.96 -17.67
N LEU A 288 -9.43 -3.18 -16.63
CA LEU A 288 -8.58 -2.08 -16.13
C LEU A 288 -7.19 -2.56 -15.67
N ASN A 289 -6.99 -3.86 -15.38
CA ASN A 289 -5.68 -4.42 -15.10
C ASN A 289 -4.65 -4.18 -16.22
N ALA A 290 -5.11 -4.10 -17.48
CA ALA A 290 -4.25 -3.79 -18.62
C ALA A 290 -3.56 -2.41 -18.51
N LEU A 291 -4.16 -1.49 -17.75
CA LEU A 291 -3.63 -0.14 -17.47
C LEU A 291 -2.97 -0.05 -16.08
N ALA A 292 -3.15 -1.07 -15.25
CA ALA A 292 -2.91 -1.01 -13.81
C ALA A 292 -1.84 -2.00 -13.35
N PHE A 293 -0.93 -2.41 -14.23
CA PHE A 293 0.12 -3.41 -13.92
C PHE A 293 -0.46 -4.63 -13.20
N ASN A 294 -1.60 -5.16 -13.68
CA ASN A 294 -2.31 -6.29 -13.04
C ASN A 294 -2.49 -6.21 -11.51
N VAL A 295 -2.47 -5.02 -10.88
CA VAL A 295 -2.56 -4.88 -9.41
C VAL A 295 -3.86 -5.48 -8.87
N GLY A 296 -4.90 -5.55 -9.69
CA GLY A 296 -6.15 -6.23 -9.33
C GLY A 296 -5.98 -7.71 -8.96
N TYR A 297 -4.89 -8.38 -9.35
CA TYR A 297 -4.51 -9.68 -8.77
C TYR A 297 -3.93 -9.47 -7.36
N HIS A 298 -4.70 -8.84 -6.48
CA HIS A 298 -4.20 -8.24 -5.26
C HIS A 298 -3.95 -9.26 -4.14
N ASN A 299 -4.81 -10.29 -4.02
CA ASN A 299 -4.52 -11.42 -3.14
C ASN A 299 -3.24 -12.13 -3.57
N GLU A 300 -3.09 -12.39 -4.87
CA GLU A 300 -1.91 -13.01 -5.44
C GLU A 300 -0.65 -12.19 -5.16
N HIS A 301 -0.75 -10.87 -5.32
CA HIS A 301 0.33 -9.92 -5.01
C HIS A 301 0.68 -9.92 -3.51
N HIS A 302 -0.30 -9.82 -2.61
CA HIS A 302 -0.03 -9.88 -1.18
C HIS A 302 0.56 -11.23 -0.75
N ASP A 303 0.06 -12.33 -1.31
CA ASP A 303 0.61 -13.66 -1.09
C ASP A 303 2.03 -13.82 -1.65
N PHE A 304 2.41 -13.06 -2.68
CA PHE A 304 3.71 -13.16 -3.36
C PHE A 304 4.17 -11.81 -3.98
N PRO A 305 4.59 -10.81 -3.17
CA PRO A 305 4.95 -9.48 -3.69
C PRO A 305 6.31 -9.47 -4.37
N ASN A 306 6.96 -10.64 -4.48
CA ASN A 306 8.17 -10.86 -5.24
C ASN A 306 7.91 -11.57 -6.59
N ILE A 307 6.64 -11.80 -6.95
CA ILE A 307 6.22 -12.22 -8.27
C ILE A 307 5.75 -10.97 -9.02
N PRO A 308 6.28 -10.68 -10.21
CA PRO A 308 5.93 -9.48 -10.94
C PRO A 308 4.52 -9.56 -11.52
N TRP A 309 3.93 -8.39 -11.71
CA TRP A 309 2.57 -8.23 -12.22
C TRP A 309 2.19 -9.07 -13.44
N THR A 310 3.11 -9.29 -14.38
CA THR A 310 2.90 -10.08 -15.60
C THR A 310 2.66 -11.56 -15.31
N LEU A 311 3.10 -12.05 -14.16
CA LEU A 311 3.06 -13.46 -13.77
C LEU A 311 2.03 -13.77 -12.67
N LEU A 312 1.39 -12.75 -12.08
CA LEU A 312 0.28 -12.95 -11.14
C LEU A 312 -0.87 -13.78 -11.74
N PRO A 313 -1.26 -13.63 -13.03
CA PRO A 313 -2.25 -14.51 -13.64
C PRO A 313 -1.80 -15.98 -13.68
N GLU A 314 -0.50 -16.24 -13.84
CA GLU A 314 0.04 -17.60 -13.86
C GLU A 314 0.07 -18.21 -12.46
N LEU A 315 0.42 -17.42 -11.43
CA LEU A 315 0.30 -17.84 -10.02
C LEU A 315 -1.13 -18.31 -9.70
N ARG A 316 -2.14 -17.54 -10.12
CA ARG A 316 -3.54 -17.91 -9.92
C ARG A 316 -3.89 -19.25 -10.58
N LYS A 317 -3.35 -19.55 -11.77
CA LYS A 317 -3.58 -20.83 -12.47
C LYS A 317 -2.89 -22.01 -11.77
N ILE A 318 -1.75 -21.80 -11.14
CA ILE A 318 -1.01 -22.85 -10.42
C ILE A 318 -1.74 -23.28 -9.15
N ALA A 319 -2.32 -22.32 -8.42
CA ALA A 319 -2.95 -22.54 -7.12
C ALA A 319 -4.43 -22.06 -7.09
N PRO A 320 -5.29 -22.51 -8.02
CA PRO A 320 -6.62 -21.95 -8.23
C PRO A 320 -7.54 -22.11 -7.01
N GLU A 321 -7.37 -23.15 -6.20
CA GLU A 321 -8.18 -23.40 -5.01
C GLU A 321 -7.96 -22.37 -3.88
N TYR A 322 -6.83 -21.66 -3.90
CA TYR A 322 -6.53 -20.59 -2.95
C TYR A 322 -7.17 -19.25 -3.33
N TYR A 323 -7.57 -19.07 -4.60
CA TYR A 323 -8.05 -17.80 -5.12
C TYR A 323 -9.50 -17.85 -5.62
N ASN A 324 -9.92 -18.93 -6.30
CA ASN A 324 -11.24 -19.00 -6.95
C ASN A 324 -12.43 -19.04 -5.98
N ASN A 325 -12.18 -19.35 -4.71
CA ASN A 325 -13.20 -19.36 -3.65
C ASN A 325 -13.24 -18.03 -2.87
N LEU A 326 -12.33 -17.09 -3.15
CA LEU A 326 -12.34 -15.77 -2.52
C LEU A 326 -13.34 -14.85 -3.24
N PRO A 327 -13.99 -13.93 -2.51
CA PRO A 327 -14.77 -12.87 -3.12
C PRO A 327 -13.94 -12.03 -4.09
N GLU A 328 -14.53 -11.71 -5.24
CA GLU A 328 -13.91 -10.93 -6.29
C GLU A 328 -14.68 -9.62 -6.49
N VAL A 329 -13.95 -8.52 -6.62
CA VAL A 329 -14.50 -7.24 -7.07
C VAL A 329 -14.68 -7.28 -8.58
N LYS A 330 -15.89 -6.98 -9.06
CA LYS A 330 -16.23 -7.05 -10.50
C LYS A 330 -15.94 -5.75 -11.26
N SER A 331 -15.89 -4.62 -10.57
CA SER A 331 -15.65 -3.30 -11.18
C SER A 331 -15.19 -2.28 -10.15
N TRP A 332 -13.98 -1.74 -10.34
CA TRP A 332 -13.49 -0.64 -9.51
C TRP A 332 -14.35 0.63 -9.61
N PHE A 333 -14.92 0.92 -10.78
CA PHE A 333 -15.82 2.07 -10.92
C PHE A 333 -17.06 1.90 -10.05
N PHE A 334 -17.71 0.74 -10.11
CA PHE A 334 -18.90 0.50 -9.28
C PHE A 334 -18.54 0.39 -7.79
N THR A 335 -17.35 -0.09 -7.42
CA THR A 335 -16.87 -0.05 -6.04
C THR A 335 -16.90 1.37 -5.46
N ILE A 336 -16.48 2.39 -6.21
CA ILE A 336 -16.55 3.79 -5.74
C ILE A 336 -18.02 4.20 -5.49
N ILE A 337 -18.91 3.85 -6.42
CA ILE A 337 -20.34 4.17 -6.31
C ILE A 337 -20.97 3.47 -5.11
N ASP A 338 -20.68 2.20 -4.93
CA ASP A 338 -21.19 1.39 -3.82
C ASP A 338 -20.64 1.89 -2.49
N PHE A 339 -19.38 2.27 -2.43
CA PHE A 339 -18.77 2.88 -1.25
C PHE A 339 -19.49 4.16 -0.86
N ILE A 340 -19.82 5.03 -1.81
CA ILE A 340 -20.52 6.29 -1.49
C ILE A 340 -21.97 6.03 -1.07
N ARG A 341 -22.68 5.12 -1.76
CA ARG A 341 -24.14 4.95 -1.60
C ARG A 341 -24.55 4.01 -0.48
N THR A 342 -23.77 2.98 -0.17
CA THR A 342 -24.17 1.94 0.78
C THR A 342 -23.88 2.38 2.22
N PRO A 343 -24.87 2.53 3.12
CA PRO A 343 -24.65 3.11 4.45
C PRO A 343 -23.54 2.44 5.27
N GLY A 344 -23.52 1.10 5.34
CA GLY A 344 -22.51 0.36 6.11
C GLY A 344 -21.22 0.03 5.36
N TYR A 345 -21.08 0.48 4.10
CA TYR A 345 -19.82 0.44 3.38
C TYR A 345 -19.18 1.83 3.42
N GLY A 346 -18.02 1.93 4.08
CA GLY A 346 -17.40 3.23 4.31
C GLY A 346 -16.03 3.14 4.96
N PRO A 347 -15.49 4.28 5.45
CA PRO A 347 -14.18 4.37 6.07
C PRO A 347 -13.92 3.35 7.20
N PHE A 348 -14.96 2.94 7.94
CA PHE A 348 -14.90 1.94 9.00
C PHE A 348 -14.83 0.49 8.53
N SER A 349 -15.12 0.22 7.25
CA SER A 349 -15.13 -1.13 6.67
C SER A 349 -13.70 -1.66 6.46
N ARG A 350 -12.90 -1.73 7.52
CA ARG A 350 -11.49 -2.10 7.51
C ARG A 350 -11.22 -3.09 8.65
N ILE A 351 -10.37 -4.07 8.41
CA ILE A 351 -9.83 -4.90 9.50
C ILE A 351 -8.78 -4.11 10.27
N LYS A 352 -8.90 -4.13 11.60
CA LYS A 352 -7.84 -3.74 12.52
C LYS A 352 -7.49 -4.90 13.43
N ARG A 353 -6.24 -4.92 13.90
CA ARG A 353 -5.73 -5.90 14.84
C ARG A 353 -4.77 -5.22 15.79
N MET A 354 -4.78 -5.68 17.04
CA MET A 354 -3.92 -5.10 18.07
C MET A 354 -2.46 -5.45 17.78
N PRO A 355 -1.52 -4.52 18.03
CA PRO A 355 -0.11 -4.85 17.96
C PRO A 355 0.21 -5.90 19.03
N SER A 356 0.55 -7.13 18.64
CA SER A 356 1.39 -7.95 19.50
C SER A 356 2.74 -7.24 19.55
N VAL A 357 3.18 -6.79 20.73
CA VAL A 357 4.37 -5.95 20.95
C VAL A 357 5.43 -6.14 19.86
N ALA A 358 5.61 -5.11 19.04
CA ALA A 358 6.48 -5.15 17.88
C ALA A 358 7.95 -5.16 18.33
N ASP A 359 8.47 -6.36 18.59
CA ASP A 359 9.90 -6.68 18.49
C ASP A 359 10.05 -8.12 17.98
N GLY A 360 10.64 -8.31 16.80
CA GLY A 360 11.10 -9.63 16.34
C GLY A 360 10.09 -10.59 15.70
N GLY A 361 8.82 -10.21 15.48
CA GLY A 361 7.94 -10.95 14.55
C GLY A 361 7.45 -12.33 15.01
N LYS A 362 7.21 -12.53 16.31
CA LYS A 362 6.36 -13.63 16.79
C LYS A 362 5.09 -13.06 17.41
N PHE A 363 3.94 -13.56 16.97
CA PHE A 363 2.70 -13.38 17.72
C PHE A 363 2.93 -13.91 19.13
N LEU A 364 2.59 -13.12 20.14
CA LEU A 364 2.44 -13.65 21.48
C LEU A 364 1.36 -14.72 21.37
N ASP A 365 1.69 -15.96 21.73
CA ASP A 365 0.68 -16.99 21.92
C ASP A 365 -0.45 -16.38 22.76
N LYS A 366 -1.69 -16.60 22.29
CA LYS A 366 -2.94 -16.25 22.99
C LYS A 366 -2.73 -16.41 24.50
N PRO A 367 -3.29 -15.54 25.37
CA PRO A 367 -3.09 -15.65 26.81
C PRO A 367 -3.45 -17.06 27.28
N GLN A 368 -2.41 -17.89 27.43
CA GLN A 368 -2.48 -19.21 28.00
C GLN A 368 -2.61 -18.98 29.50
N VAL A 369 -3.70 -19.50 30.05
CA VAL A 369 -3.90 -19.62 31.48
C VAL A 369 -2.73 -20.42 32.04
N SER A 370 -1.81 -19.70 32.70
CA SER A 370 -0.71 -20.12 33.59
C SER A 370 -0.23 -21.58 33.60
N SER A 371 1.07 -21.78 33.37
CA SER A 371 1.88 -22.73 34.13
C SER A 371 3.38 -22.37 34.01
N PRO A 372 4.18 -22.38 35.10
CA PRO A 372 5.57 -21.96 35.10
C PRO A 372 6.52 -23.11 34.75
N LEU A 373 7.56 -22.85 33.94
CA LEU A 373 8.95 -23.35 34.06
C LEU A 373 9.74 -23.02 32.78
N GLY A 374 11.02 -22.70 32.95
CA GLY A 374 11.85 -21.95 31.99
C GLY A 374 12.47 -22.73 30.83
N CYS A 375 13.00 -22.00 29.83
CA CYS A 375 14.43 -21.92 29.54
C CYS A 375 14.74 -20.94 28.38
N ALA A 376 15.97 -20.41 28.44
CA ALA A 376 16.60 -19.29 27.74
C ALA A 376 16.76 -19.45 26.19
N GLU A 377 16.58 -18.36 25.42
CA GLU A 377 17.59 -17.52 24.74
C GLU A 377 18.13 -18.05 23.39
N ALA A 378 17.99 -17.22 22.35
CA ALA A 378 19.07 -16.82 21.44
C ALA A 378 18.61 -15.60 20.61
N ALA A 379 19.38 -14.52 20.73
CA ALA A 379 19.28 -13.28 19.96
C ALA A 379 20.12 -13.34 18.66
N GLU A 380 20.04 -12.26 17.88
CA GLU A 380 20.85 -11.88 16.69
C GLU A 380 20.44 -12.55 15.35
N GLU A 381 20.36 -11.84 14.22
CA GLU A 381 21.25 -10.77 13.73
C GLU A 381 20.55 -9.89 12.66
N ASP A 382 20.84 -8.59 12.73
CA ASP A 382 20.55 -7.55 11.74
C ASP A 382 21.53 -7.72 10.56
N VAL A 383 21.04 -7.81 9.31
CA VAL A 383 21.93 -7.85 8.12
C VAL A 383 21.57 -6.74 7.15
N THR A 384 22.34 -5.67 7.27
CA THR A 384 22.72 -4.84 6.13
C THR A 384 23.60 -5.63 5.14
N SER A 385 23.18 -5.65 3.87
CA SER A 385 24.06 -5.64 2.65
C SER A 385 24.56 -7.00 2.07
N PRO A 386 25.18 -7.00 0.87
CA PRO A 386 24.84 -7.81 -0.31
C PRO A 386 25.67 -9.10 -0.45
N ASN A 387 25.24 -10.05 -1.30
CA ASN A 387 26.11 -11.00 -2.01
C ASN A 387 25.33 -11.82 -3.06
N PHE A 388 25.42 -11.41 -4.33
CA PHE A 388 25.25 -12.30 -5.47
C PHE A 388 26.33 -11.92 -6.50
N VAL A 389 27.54 -12.47 -6.31
CA VAL A 389 28.58 -12.54 -7.36
C VAL A 389 28.84 -14.01 -7.63
N GLY A 390 28.85 -14.33 -8.92
CA GLY A 390 28.84 -15.68 -9.46
C GLY A 390 30.10 -16.49 -9.18
N LYS A 391 29.94 -17.80 -9.24
CA LYS A 391 31.03 -18.75 -9.42
C LYS A 391 31.25 -18.96 -10.91
N GLU A 392 32.36 -18.44 -11.41
CA GLU A 392 33.04 -18.99 -12.58
C GLU A 392 33.59 -20.38 -12.21
N LEU A 393 33.31 -21.38 -13.05
CA LEU A 393 34.01 -22.65 -13.06
C LEU A 393 35.06 -22.57 -14.18
N GLY A 394 36.32 -22.76 -13.79
CA GLY A 394 37.49 -22.64 -14.63
C GLY A 394 37.58 -23.69 -15.73
N THR A 395 38.11 -23.25 -16.87
CA THR A 395 38.66 -24.09 -17.93
C THR A 395 40.11 -24.47 -17.61
N SER A 396 40.43 -25.75 -17.74
CA SER A 396 41.78 -26.25 -17.94
C SER A 396 41.87 -26.88 -19.33
N PHE A 397 42.83 -26.39 -20.12
CA PHE A 397 43.23 -26.74 -21.49
C PHE A 397 42.37 -26.22 -22.64
#